data_AF-A0A081C8L6-F1
#
_entry.id   AF-A0A081C8L6-F1
#
_cell.length_a   1.000
_cell.length_b   1.000
_cell.length_c   1.000
_cell.angle_alpha   90.00
_cell.angle_beta   90.00
_cell.angle_gamma   90.00
#
_symmetry.space_group_name_H-M   'P 1'
#
loop_
_entity.id
_entity.type
_entity.pdbx_description
1 polymer ?
#
loop_
_entity_poly.entity_id
_entity_poly.type
_entity_poly.pdbx_seq_one_letter_code
_entity_poly.pdbx_strand_id
1 'polypeptide(L)' 'MRYDKRDVGRSTSYQPGQPEYDMEGMADDAVRVLNFYHVLKAHIVRMFLGGMIAQLVALRNPE' A
#
# COMPACT_ATOMS: atom_id res chain seq x y z
N MET A 1 10.15 -4.28 7.61
CA MET A 1 9.48 -2.96 7.73
C MET A 1 7.99 -3.17 7.88
N ARG A 2 7.29 -2.37 8.69
CA ARG A 2 5.81 -2.33 8.78
C ARG A 2 5.35 -0.89 8.61
N TYR A 3 4.21 -0.69 7.97
CA TYR A 3 3.58 0.62 7.81
C TYR A 3 2.05 0.48 7.87
N ASP A 4 1.37 1.55 8.27
CA ASP A 4 -0.09 1.62 8.23
C ASP A 4 -0.54 2.14 6.86
N LYS A 5 -1.54 1.51 6.23
CA LYS A 5 -2.12 2.05 5.00
C LYS A 5 -2.87 3.34 5.29
N ARG A 6 -3.06 4.19 4.26
CA ARG A 6 -4.08 5.23 4.30
C ARG A 6 -5.42 4.67 4.81
N ASP A 7 -6.10 5.49 5.59
CA ASP A 7 -7.36 5.23 6.30
C ASP A 7 -7.27 4.14 7.39
N VAL A 8 -6.06 3.88 7.88
CA VAL A 8 -5.79 2.92 8.96
C VAL A 8 -4.72 3.48 9.90
N GLY A 9 -4.91 3.28 11.21
CA GLY A 9 -3.86 3.51 12.21
C GLY A 9 -3.37 4.96 12.23
N ARG A 10 -2.07 5.16 12.00
CA ARG A 10 -1.40 6.47 12.09
C ARG A 10 -1.17 7.16 10.75
N SER A 11 -1.67 6.60 9.65
CA SER A 11 -1.58 7.20 8.33
C SER A 11 -2.74 8.18 8.08
N THR A 12 -2.68 8.89 6.94
CA THR A 12 -3.74 9.81 6.51
C THR A 12 -5.11 9.14 6.59
N SER A 13 -6.07 9.78 7.24
CA SER A 13 -7.46 9.31 7.36
C SER A 13 -8.39 10.25 6.62
N TYR A 14 -9.45 9.71 6.00
CA TYR A 14 -10.41 10.47 5.21
C TYR A 14 -11.75 10.60 5.96
N GLN A 15 -12.62 11.47 5.46
CA GLN A 15 -13.98 11.54 6.00
C GLN A 15 -14.71 10.22 5.76
N PRO A 16 -15.46 9.70 6.76
CA PRO A 16 -16.24 8.48 6.58
C PRO A 16 -17.19 8.58 5.39
N GLY A 17 -17.15 7.56 4.51
CA GLY A 17 -17.96 7.52 3.29
C GLY A 17 -17.43 8.36 2.13
N GLN A 18 -16.31 9.05 2.29
CA GLN A 18 -15.66 9.86 1.26
C GLN A 18 -14.17 9.49 1.11
N PRO A 19 -13.84 8.22 0.79
CA PRO A 19 -12.45 7.85 0.56
C PRO A 19 -11.95 8.50 -0.73
N GLU A 20 -10.85 9.24 -0.67
CA GLU A 20 -10.15 9.76 -1.86
C GLU A 20 -9.07 8.79 -2.33
N TYR A 21 -9.40 7.50 -2.35
CA TYR A 21 -8.50 6.44 -2.77
C TYR A 21 -9.23 5.27 -3.39
N ASP A 22 -8.51 4.54 -4.21
CA ASP A 22 -8.87 3.22 -4.70
C ASP A 22 -7.79 2.19 -4.33
N MET A 23 -7.99 0.96 -4.79
CA MET A 23 -7.07 -0.15 -4.49
C MET A 23 -5.71 0.01 -5.18
N GLU A 24 -5.71 0.66 -6.35
CA GLU A 24 -4.51 0.95 -7.12
C GLU A 24 -3.63 1.98 -6.42
N GLY A 25 -4.22 3.08 -5.95
CA GLY A 25 -3.53 4.09 -5.16
C GLY A 25 -2.97 3.52 -3.85
N MET A 26 -3.67 2.57 -3.22
CA MET A 26 -3.12 1.85 -2.06
C MET A 26 -1.93 0.95 -2.42
N ALA A 27 -1.92 0.35 -3.62
CA ALA A 27 -0.77 -0.43 -4.09
C ALA A 27 0.42 0.50 -4.35
N ASP A 28 0.20 1.63 -5.01
CA ASP A 28 1.24 2.62 -5.28
C ASP A 28 1.87 3.18 -4.00
N ASP A 29 1.09 3.36 -2.93
CA ASP A 29 1.63 3.78 -1.62
C ASP A 29 2.65 2.80 -1.06
N ALA A 30 2.40 1.50 -1.20
CA ALA A 30 3.34 0.49 -0.73
C ALA A 30 4.71 0.65 -1.41
N VAL A 31 4.70 0.93 -2.71
CA VAL A 31 5.91 1.16 -3.52
C VAL A 31 6.56 2.49 -3.18
N ARG A 32 5.78 3.57 -3.04
CA ARG A 32 6.30 4.90 -2.63
C ARG A 32 7.00 4.84 -1.28
N VAL A 33 6.46 4.07 -0.33
CA VAL A 33 7.09 3.85 0.97
C VAL A 33 8.44 3.14 0.79
N LEU A 34 8.53 2.09 -0.02
CA LEU A 34 9.81 1.41 -0.29
C LEU A 34 10.82 2.36 -0.95
N ASN A 35 10.40 3.12 -1.95
CA ASN A 35 11.22 4.09 -2.67
C ASN A 35 11.77 5.18 -1.75
N PHE A 36 10.96 5.69 -0.82
CA PHE A 36 11.38 6.70 0.16
C PHE A 36 12.52 6.19 1.06
N TYR A 37 12.50 4.91 1.43
CA TYR A 37 13.57 4.28 2.20
C TYR A 37 14.68 3.66 1.34
N HIS A 38 14.68 3.92 0.03
CA HIS A 38 15.64 3.37 -0.93
C HIS A 38 15.72 1.83 -0.93
N VAL A 39 14.59 1.16 -0.67
CA VAL A 39 14.50 -0.31 -0.72
C VAL A 39 14.15 -0.74 -2.14
N LEU A 40 15.11 -1.34 -2.85
CA LEU A 40 14.96 -1.71 -4.26
C LEU A 40 14.15 -3.00 -4.49
N LYS A 41 14.17 -3.93 -3.53
CA LYS A 41 13.44 -5.21 -3.61
C LYS A 41 12.89 -5.58 -2.23
N ALA A 42 11.65 -6.05 -2.18
CA ALA A 42 11.03 -6.50 -0.95
C ALA A 42 10.02 -7.62 -1.19
N HIS A 43 9.87 -8.50 -0.20
CA HIS A 43 8.71 -9.38 -0.14
C HIS A 43 7.56 -8.65 0.55
N ILE A 44 6.41 -8.60 -0.12
CA ILE A 44 5.22 -7.95 0.39
C ILE A 44 4.29 -9.01 0.99
N VAL A 45 4.03 -8.89 2.30
CA VAL A 45 3.11 -9.77 3.03
C VAL A 45 1.95 -8.94 3.55
N ARG A 46 0.73 -9.31 3.19
CA ARG A 46 -0.50 -8.67 3.68
C ARG A 46 -1.54 -9.73 4.03
N MET A 47 -2.34 -9.46 5.05
CA MET A 47 -3.38 -10.38 5.51
C MET A 47 -4.77 -9.89 5.09
N PHE A 48 -5.68 -10.84 4.87
CA PHE A 48 -7.09 -10.59 4.54
C PHE A 48 -7.27 -9.77 3.25
N LEU A 49 -8.13 -8.75 3.25
CA LEU A 49 -8.31 -7.77 2.17
C LEU A 49 -7.01 -7.18 1.64
N GLY A 50 -5.92 -7.26 2.41
CA GLY A 50 -4.61 -6.86 1.94
C GLY A 50 -4.01 -7.72 0.82
N GLY A 51 -4.50 -8.94 0.61
CA GLY A 51 -3.99 -9.84 -0.43
C GLY A 51 -4.13 -9.28 -1.84
N MET A 52 -5.28 -8.66 -2.16
CA MET A 52 -5.51 -8.06 -3.48
C MET A 52 -4.57 -6.87 -3.74
N ILE A 53 -4.27 -6.06 -2.72
CA ILE A 53 -3.27 -4.98 -2.83
C ILE A 53 -1.88 -5.57 -3.11
N ALA A 54 -1.49 -6.65 -2.44
CA ALA A 54 -0.20 -7.30 -2.69
C ALA A 54 -0.10 -7.85 -4.13
N GLN A 55 -1.18 -8.43 -4.65
CA GLN A 55 -1.26 -8.87 -6.05
C GLN A 55 -1.13 -7.69 -7.02
N LEU A 56 -1.82 -6.57 -6.76
CA LEU A 56 -1.71 -5.36 -7.58
C LEU A 56 -0.28 -4.79 -7.59
N VAL A 57 0.41 -4.78 -6.44
CA VAL A 57 1.81 -4.35 -6.40
C VAL A 57 2.67 -5.24 -7.29
N ALA A 58 2.56 -6.57 -7.14
CA ALA A 58 3.35 -7.51 -7.92
C ALA A 58 3.08 -7.44 -9.43
N LEU A 59 1.83 -7.17 -9.84
CA LEU A 59 1.45 -7.01 -11.25
C LEU A 59 1.95 -5.70 -11.85
N ARG A 60 2.02 -4.63 -11.06
CA ARG A 60 2.35 -3.27 -11.54
C ARG A 60 3.82 -2.88 -11.37
N ASN A 61 4.52 -3.50 -10.41
CA ASN A 61 5.91 -3.20 -10.05
C ASN A 61 6.66 -4.53 -9.83
N PRO A 62 6.91 -5.32 -10.91
CA PRO A 62 7.53 -6.64 -10.81
C PRO A 62 9.05 -6.64 -10.54
N GLU A 63 9.72 -5.50 -10.67
CA GLU A 63 11.17 -5.32 -10.50
C GLU A 63 11.69 -5.44 -9.06
#